data_AF-A0A7Y3GK39-F1
#
_entry.id   AF-A0A7Y3GK39-F1
#
_cell.length_a   1.000
_cell.length_b   1.000
_cell.length_c   1.000
_cell.angle_alpha   90.00
_cell.angle_beta   90.00
_cell.angle_gamma   90.00
#
_symmetry.space_group_name_H-M   'P 1'
#
loop_
_entity.id
_entity.type
_entity.pdbx_description
1 polymer ?
#
loop_
_entity_poly.entity_id
_entity_poly.type
_entity_poly.pdbx_seq_one_letter_code
_entity_poly.pdbx_strand_id
1 'polypeptide(L)' 'MDYSLYLVTDRGLAGGRTTLQIVTVAVQGGATVVQLREKDCSTR' A
#
# COMPACT_ATOMS: atom_id res chain seq x y z
N MET A 1 -4.70 -4.97 17.35
CA MET A 1 -3.96 -4.93 16.07
C MET A 1 -2.67 -4.19 16.33
N ASP A 2 -1.54 -4.72 15.83
CA ASP A 2 -0.27 -3.99 15.87
C ASP A 2 -0.26 -2.97 14.72
N TYR A 3 0.06 -1.71 15.04
CA TYR A 3 0.14 -0.61 14.09
C TYR A 3 1.56 -0.02 14.03
N SER A 4 2.56 -0.72 14.57
CA SER A 4 3.96 -0.28 14.60
C SER A 4 4.55 -0.04 13.19
N LEU A 5 4.12 -0.85 12.21
CA LEU A 5 4.44 -0.67 10.79
C LEU A 5 3.16 -0.70 9.95
N TYR A 6 2.71 0.49 9.54
CA TYR A 6 1.49 0.71 8.77
C TYR A 6 1.85 1.18 7.36
N LEU A 7 1.49 0.40 6.34
CA LEU A 7 1.63 0.80 4.94
C LEU A 7 0.39 1.59 4.44
N VAL A 8 0.59 2.78 3.90
CA VAL A 8 -0.42 3.52 3.12
C VAL A 8 0.07 3.65 1.68
N THR A 9 -0.68 3.17 0.70
CA THR A 9 -0.26 3.19 -0.71
C THR A 9 -0.57 4.54 -1.37
N ASP A 10 0.18 4.90 -2.41
CA ASP A 10 -0.18 5.98 -3.34
C ASP A 10 0.35 5.60 -4.73
N ARG A 11 -0.55 5.48 -5.72
CA ARG A 11 -0.18 5.01 -7.07
C ARG A 11 0.72 6.00 -7.80
N GLY A 12 0.57 7.30 -7.58
CA GLY A 12 1.43 8.32 -8.17
C GLY A 12 2.87 8.26 -7.64
N LEU A 13 3.05 7.77 -6.41
CA LEU A 13 4.36 7.58 -5.77
C LEU A 13 4.92 6.17 -5.92
N ALA A 14 4.21 5.25 -6.58
CA ALA A 14 4.60 3.85 -6.71
C ALA A 14 5.80 3.60 -7.64
N GLY A 15 6.24 4.61 -8.40
CA GLY A 15 7.41 4.51 -9.28
C GLY A 15 7.29 3.41 -10.33
N GLY A 16 6.08 3.18 -10.86
CA GLY A 16 5.79 2.14 -11.85
C GLY A 16 5.55 0.74 -11.27
N ARG A 17 5.63 0.56 -9.95
CA ARG A 17 5.29 -0.72 -9.29
C ARG A 17 3.78 -0.85 -9.13
N THR A 18 3.30 -2.08 -9.22
CA THR A 18 1.90 -2.39 -8.90
C THR A 18 1.66 -2.35 -7.39
N THR A 19 0.43 -2.05 -6.99
CA THR A 19 -0.01 -2.13 -5.59
C THR A 19 0.27 -3.51 -4.99
N LEU A 20 0.04 -4.58 -5.75
CA LEU A 20 0.28 -5.94 -5.28
C LEU A 20 1.76 -6.19 -4.95
N GLN A 21 2.68 -5.72 -5.80
CA GLN A 21 4.12 -5.86 -5.54
C GLN A 21 4.53 -5.11 -4.27
N ILE A 22 4.04 -3.88 -4.09
CA ILE A 22 4.33 -3.05 -2.91
C ILE A 22 3.80 -3.72 -1.63
N VAL A 23 2.55 -4.19 -1.66
CA VAL A 23 1.94 -4.87 -0.52
C VAL A 23 2.66 -6.16 -0.17
N THR A 24 3.05 -6.95 -1.18
CA THR A 24 3.77 -8.21 -0.96
C THR A 24 5.07 -7.99 -0.20
N VAL A 25 5.91 -7.03 -0.63
CA VAL A 25 7.18 -6.76 0.06
C VAL A 25 6.97 -6.12 1.43
N ALA A 26 5.95 -5.29 1.62
CA ALA A 26 5.66 -4.68 2.92
C ALA A 26 5.21 -5.71 3.96
N VAL A 27 4.35 -6.65 3.58
CA VAL A 27 3.91 -7.74 4.46
C VAL A 27 5.09 -8.66 4.80
N GLN A 28 5.94 -9.00 3.83
CA GLN A 28 7.17 -9.75 4.08
C GLN A 28 8.15 -8.99 5.01
N GLY A 29 8.13 -7.65 4.97
CA GLY A 29 8.90 -6.78 5.86
C GLY A 29 8.27 -6.53 7.24
N GLY A 30 7.11 -7.12 7.53
CA GLY A 30 6.46 -7.03 8.85
C GLY A 30 5.31 -6.04 8.96
N ALA A 31 4.84 -5.45 7.86
CA ALA A 31 3.64 -4.62 7.91
C ALA A 31 2.40 -5.48 8.23
N THR A 32 1.71 -5.13 9.31
CA THR A 32 0.51 -5.81 9.79
C THR A 32 -0.78 -5.14 9.32
N VAL A 33 -0.68 -3.92 8.79
CA VAL A 33 -1.81 -3.12 8.30
C VAL A 33 -1.45 -2.45 6.98
N VAL A 34 -2.39 -2.52 6.03
CA VAL A 34 -2.28 -1.93 4.70
C VAL A 34 -3.54 -1.12 4.41
N GLN A 35 -3.37 0.17 4.12
CA GLN A 35 -4.42 1.03 3.59
C GLN A 35 -4.17 1.28 2.11
N LEU A 36 -5.09 0.82 1.28
CA LEU A 36 -5.14 1.19 -0.12
C LEU A 36 -5.65 2.62 -0.23
N ARG A 37 -4.82 3.51 -0.74
CA ARG A 37 -5.19 4.90 -1.00
C ARG A 37 -4.90 5.25 -2.45
N GLU A 38 -5.98 5.55 -3.16
CA GLU A 38 -6.02 5.87 -4.57
C GLU A 38 -6.80 7.19 -4.71
N LYS A 39 -6.09 8.30 -4.89
CA LYS A 39 -6.72 9.64 -4.95
C LYS A 39 -7.42 9.90 -6.27
N ASP A 40 -6.94 9.26 -7.33
CA ASP A 40 -7.34 9.53 -8.71
C ASP A 40 -8.23 8.44 -9.29
N CYS A 41 -8.67 7.49 -8.46
CA CYS A 41 -9.56 6.43 -8.91
C CYS A 41 -10.99 6.99 -9.05
N SER A 42 -11.58 6.75 -10.21
CA SER A 42 -13.00 6.99 -10.45
C SER A 42 -13.84 6.25 -9.41
N THR A 43 -14.82 6.92 -8.82
CA THR A 43 -15.74 6.36 -7.80
C THR A 43 -16.89 5.54 -8.40
N ARG A 44 -16.77 5.11 -9.65
CA ARG A 44 -17.79 4.31 -10.35
C ARG A 44 -17.62 2.83 -10.10
#